data_AF-A0AA39L362-F1
#
_entry.id   AF-A0AA39L362-F1
#
_cell.length_a   1.000
_cell.length_b   1.000
_cell.length_c   1.000
_cell.angle_alpha   90.00
_cell.angle_beta   90.00
_cell.angle_gamma   90.00
#
_symmetry.space_group_name_H-M   'P 1'
#
loop_
_entity.id
_entity.type
_entity.pdbx_description
1 polymer ?
#
loop_
_entity_poly.entity_id
_entity_poly.type
_entity_poly.pdbx_seq_one_letter_code
_entity_poly.pdbx_strand_id
1 'polypeptide(L)'
;MEKTMGFVWLCTIVLISTPNFGSCARGKLSNYYGTLIGPLQYYAHGIRGTVYAIDETTIFIKGFYYDGTGPDAYFWVGKTPRPSPEGDIIPYPEDYVGRDPPVLKAYNNTDVILRLPQGKKIRDIKWLSVWCRRFTVSKTK
;
A
#
# COMPACT_ATOMS: atom_id res chain seq x y z
N MET A 1 -49.82 -30.56 13.99
CA MET A 1 -48.99 -29.84 13.01
C MET A 1 -47.58 -29.81 13.61
N GLU A 2 -46.79 -30.87 13.39
CA GLU A 2 -45.63 -30.87 12.45
C GLU A 2 -44.57 -29.83 12.89
N LYS A 3 -43.30 -30.11 13.22
CA LYS A 3 -42.41 -31.25 12.94
C LYS A 3 -41.33 -31.38 14.03
N THR A 4 -40.83 -32.61 14.09
CA THR A 4 -39.61 -33.18 14.67
C THR A 4 -38.28 -32.47 14.30
N MET A 5 -37.23 -32.94 15.00
CA MET A 5 -35.81 -33.10 14.57
C MET A 5 -34.90 -31.91 14.94
N GLY A 6 -33.94 -31.98 15.87
CA GLY A 6 -33.16 -33.10 16.40
C GLY A 6 -31.92 -33.33 15.54
N PHE A 7 -30.77 -32.71 15.87
CA PHE A 7 -29.44 -33.16 15.45
C PHE A 7 -28.37 -32.63 16.42
N VAL A 8 -27.89 -33.53 17.28
CA VAL A 8 -26.69 -33.37 18.10
C VAL A 8 -25.49 -33.55 17.16
N TRP A 9 -24.66 -32.52 16.99
CA TRP A 9 -23.40 -32.64 16.26
C TRP A 9 -22.33 -33.21 17.20
N LEU A 10 -22.28 -34.54 17.31
CA LEU A 10 -21.09 -35.25 17.79
C LEU A 10 -20.13 -35.38 16.62
N CYS A 11 -19.15 -34.48 16.54
CA CYS A 11 -18.05 -34.60 15.60
C CYS A 11 -17.04 -35.61 16.17
N THR A 12 -17.29 -36.90 15.98
CA THR A 12 -16.31 -37.95 16.29
C THR A 12 -15.12 -37.80 15.36
N ILE A 13 -13.99 -37.35 15.90
CA ILE A 13 -12.69 -37.39 15.25
C ILE A 13 -12.29 -38.87 15.13
N VAL A 14 -12.36 -39.42 13.92
CA VAL A 14 -11.72 -40.71 13.64
C VAL A 14 -10.26 -40.43 13.30
N LEU A 15 -9.38 -40.71 14.27
CA LEU A 15 -7.93 -40.76 14.06
C LEU A 15 -7.60 -42.03 13.27
N ILE A 16 -7.45 -41.91 11.95
CA ILE A 16 -6.86 -42.97 11.13
C ILE A 16 -5.37 -42.67 10.93
N SER A 17 -4.57 -43.68 11.26
CA SER A 17 -3.11 -43.73 11.25
C SER A 17 -2.47 -43.39 9.90
N THR A 18 -1.32 -42.73 10.01
CA THR A 18 -0.43 -42.16 8.98
C THR A 18 -0.06 -43.08 7.81
N PRO A 19 -0.03 -42.53 6.58
CA PRO A 19 1.02 -42.84 5.61
C PRO A 19 2.09 -41.76 5.70
N ASN A 20 3.35 -42.20 5.71
CA ASN A 20 4.54 -41.37 5.67
C ASN A 20 4.58 -40.58 4.34
N PHE A 21 3.88 -39.45 4.28
CA PHE A 21 4.06 -38.47 3.22
C PHE A 21 5.29 -37.66 3.58
N GLY A 22 6.35 -37.86 2.79
CA GLY A 22 7.62 -37.16 2.93
C GLY A 22 7.38 -35.67 3.21
N SER A 23 8.13 -35.13 4.17
CA SER A 23 8.13 -33.71 4.51
C SER A 23 8.19 -32.88 3.22
N CYS A 24 7.05 -32.38 2.76
CA CYS A 24 7.03 -31.22 1.91
C CYS A 24 7.77 -30.16 2.70
N ALA A 25 8.94 -29.74 2.18
CA ALA A 25 9.68 -28.63 2.73
C ALA A 25 8.67 -27.52 2.99
N ARG A 26 8.50 -27.19 4.28
CA ARG A 26 7.66 -26.11 4.74
C ARG A 26 8.39 -24.85 4.30
N GLY A 27 8.21 -24.48 3.03
CA GLY A 27 8.67 -23.22 2.49
C GLY A 27 8.19 -22.17 3.46
N LYS A 28 9.12 -21.40 4.02
CA LYS A 28 8.80 -20.21 4.81
C LYS A 28 7.75 -19.46 3.99
N LEU A 29 6.53 -19.32 4.48
CA LEU A 29 5.55 -18.40 3.92
C LEU A 29 6.10 -17.00 4.14
N SER A 30 7.07 -16.59 3.32
CA SER A 30 7.47 -15.21 3.22
C SER A 30 6.31 -14.50 2.56
N ASN A 31 5.66 -13.61 3.31
CA ASN A 31 4.65 -12.73 2.74
C ASN A 31 5.26 -12.04 1.50
N TYR A 32 4.76 -12.39 0.32
CA TYR A 32 5.20 -11.80 -0.93
C TYR A 32 4.43 -10.51 -1.15
N TYR A 33 5.14 -9.38 -1.18
CA TYR A 33 4.57 -8.04 -1.31
C TYR A 33 4.79 -7.43 -2.70
N GLY A 34 5.39 -8.18 -3.62
CA GLY A 34 5.86 -7.70 -4.92
C GLY A 34 7.39 -7.53 -4.98
N THR A 35 7.86 -6.88 -6.04
CA THR A 35 9.29 -6.59 -6.26
C THR A 35 9.73 -5.44 -5.35
N LEU A 36 10.77 -5.65 -4.54
CA LEU A 36 11.31 -4.61 -3.67
C LEU A 36 11.90 -3.45 -4.49
N ILE A 37 11.39 -2.23 -4.28
CA ILE A 37 11.99 -1.00 -4.81
C ILE A 37 13.00 -0.43 -3.80
N GLY A 38 12.62 -0.36 -2.52
CA GLY A 38 13.50 0.13 -1.45
C GLY A 38 12.76 0.98 -0.42
N PRO A 39 13.47 1.46 0.62
CA PRO A 39 12.89 2.32 1.65
C PRO A 39 12.61 3.73 1.13
N LEU A 40 11.54 4.35 1.63
CA LEU A 40 11.34 5.79 1.48
C LEU A 40 12.46 6.55 2.20
N GLN A 41 12.99 7.58 1.55
CA GLN A 41 14.03 8.41 2.13
C GLN A 41 13.42 9.38 3.14
N TYR A 42 14.08 9.48 4.29
CA TYR A 42 13.69 10.42 5.34
C TYR A 42 14.21 11.82 5.01
N TYR A 43 13.32 12.71 4.58
CA TYR A 43 13.65 14.12 4.36
C TYR A 43 12.96 15.03 5.38
N ALA A 44 11.64 14.89 5.52
CA ALA A 44 10.82 15.71 6.42
C ALA A 44 9.59 14.92 6.88
N HIS A 45 8.91 15.44 7.91
CA HIS A 45 7.60 14.96 8.37
C HIS A 45 7.53 13.48 8.75
N GLY A 46 8.65 12.91 9.17
CA GLY A 46 8.66 11.53 9.62
C GLY A 46 8.62 10.47 8.52
N ILE A 47 8.59 10.84 7.24
CA ILE A 47 8.23 9.91 6.15
C ILE A 47 9.13 8.67 6.16
N ARG A 48 8.51 7.50 6.33
CA ARG A 48 9.15 6.17 6.36
C ARG A 48 8.23 5.15 5.72
N GLY A 49 8.81 4.02 5.34
CA GLY A 49 8.10 2.88 4.75
C GLY A 49 8.99 2.14 3.77
N THR A 50 8.64 0.90 3.43
CA THR A 50 9.35 0.13 2.40
C THR A 50 8.45 -0.05 1.19
N VAL A 51 8.93 0.36 0.02
CA VAL A 51 8.17 0.39 -1.23
C VAL A 51 8.43 -0.88 -2.02
N TYR A 52 7.33 -1.47 -2.51
CA TYR A 52 7.29 -2.64 -3.38
C TYR A 52 6.43 -2.34 -4.61
N ALA A 53 6.80 -2.87 -5.77
CA ALA A 53 5.95 -2.90 -6.95
C ALA A 53 5.18 -4.23 -6.98
N ILE A 54 3.85 -4.16 -6.87
CA ILE A 54 2.98 -5.33 -7.02
C ILE A 54 2.89 -5.72 -8.51
N ASP A 55 2.68 -4.72 -9.37
CA ASP A 55 2.59 -4.86 -10.83
C ASP A 55 3.14 -3.59 -11.51
N GLU A 56 2.86 -3.37 -12.80
CA GLU A 56 3.36 -2.19 -13.54
C GLU A 56 2.75 -0.84 -13.09
N THR A 57 1.65 -0.87 -12.35
CA THR A 57 0.81 0.29 -11.99
C THR A 57 0.43 0.35 -10.51
N THR A 58 0.70 -0.70 -9.74
CA THR A 58 0.34 -0.80 -8.32
C THR A 58 1.58 -0.83 -7.43
N ILE A 59 1.63 0.08 -6.48
CA ILE A 59 2.70 0.21 -5.48
C ILE A 59 2.14 -0.20 -4.12
N PHE A 60 2.92 -0.97 -3.37
CA PHE A 60 2.68 -1.26 -1.96
C PHE A 60 3.73 -0.61 -1.10
N ILE A 61 3.30 0.11 -0.06
CA ILE A 61 4.19 0.70 0.95
C ILE A 61 3.91 0.01 2.26
N LYS A 62 4.89 -0.76 2.74
CA LYS A 62 4.83 -1.44 4.02
C LYS A 62 5.28 -0.53 5.14
N GLY A 63 4.51 -0.49 6.23
CA GLY A 63 4.85 0.27 7.44
C GLY A 63 5.02 1.76 7.18
N PHE A 64 4.13 2.33 6.37
CA PHE A 64 4.13 3.76 6.07
C PHE A 64 3.92 4.59 7.33
N TYR A 65 4.73 5.63 7.49
CA TYR A 65 4.59 6.63 8.53
C TYR A 65 4.60 8.03 7.92
N TYR A 66 3.73 8.89 8.43
CA TYR A 66 3.69 10.32 8.12
C TYR A 66 3.06 11.06 9.31
N ASP A 67 3.66 12.18 9.73
CA ASP A 67 3.19 12.90 10.93
C ASP A 67 1.87 13.66 10.75
N GLY A 68 1.37 13.82 9.52
CA GLY A 68 0.11 14.50 9.22
C GLY A 68 0.14 16.03 9.37
N THR A 69 1.32 16.64 9.50
CA THR A 69 1.44 18.10 9.74
C THR A 69 1.28 18.96 8.48
N GLY A 70 1.29 18.35 7.29
CA GLY A 70 1.10 19.04 6.03
C GLY A 70 -0.38 19.35 5.78
N PRO A 71 -0.78 20.62 5.62
CA PRO A 71 -2.18 21.01 5.51
C PRO A 71 -2.85 20.60 4.18
N ASP A 72 -2.06 20.24 3.15
CA ASP A 72 -2.54 19.88 1.81
C ASP A 72 -1.62 18.85 1.14
N ALA A 73 -1.30 17.78 1.88
CA ALA A 73 -0.35 16.74 1.50
C ALA A 73 -1.00 15.57 0.75
N TYR A 74 -0.28 15.04 -0.25
CA TYR A 74 -0.70 13.91 -1.09
C TYR A 74 0.46 12.97 -1.39
N PHE A 75 0.17 11.80 -1.96
CA PHE A 75 1.18 10.99 -2.63
C PHE A 75 1.42 11.54 -4.04
N TRP A 76 2.69 11.68 -4.40
CA TRP A 76 3.12 12.20 -5.68
C TRP A 76 4.14 11.29 -6.31
N VAL A 77 4.11 11.25 -7.64
CA VAL A 77 5.13 10.61 -8.45
C VAL A 77 5.60 11.54 -9.54
N GLY A 78 6.83 11.38 -9.99
CA GLY A 78 7.32 12.16 -11.12
C GLY A 78 8.44 11.46 -11.88
N LYS A 79 8.70 11.99 -13.08
CA LYS A 79 9.69 11.47 -14.03
C LYS A 79 11.00 12.26 -14.00
N THR A 80 11.00 13.41 -13.32
CA THR A 80 12.18 14.25 -13.13
C THR A 80 13.19 13.56 -12.21
N PRO A 81 14.49 13.92 -12.26
CA PRO A 81 15.49 13.30 -11.39
C PRO A 81 15.29 13.53 -9.89
N ARG A 82 14.50 14.53 -9.51
CA ARG A 82 14.22 14.92 -8.13
C ARG A 82 12.75 15.22 -7.95
N PRO A 83 12.18 14.99 -6.74
CA PRO A 83 10.85 15.46 -6.38
C PRO A 83 10.64 16.92 -6.80
N SER A 84 9.53 17.21 -7.48
CA SER A 84 9.23 18.53 -7.99
C SER A 84 7.72 18.79 -8.15
N PRO A 85 7.30 20.07 -8.21
CA PRO A 85 5.93 20.50 -8.52
C PRO A 85 5.28 19.92 -9.79
N GLU A 86 6.10 19.51 -10.75
CA GLU A 86 5.66 18.98 -12.04
C GLU A 86 5.30 17.48 -11.97
N GLY A 87 5.33 16.89 -10.76
CA GLY A 87 4.84 15.53 -10.54
C GLY A 87 3.32 15.41 -10.68
N ASP A 88 2.86 14.17 -10.71
CA ASP A 88 1.46 13.80 -10.73
C ASP A 88 1.02 13.34 -9.34
N ILE A 89 -0.15 13.78 -8.89
CA ILE A 89 -0.77 13.28 -7.67
C ILE A 89 -1.32 11.88 -7.93
N ILE A 90 -1.02 10.96 -7.02
CA ILE A 90 -1.71 9.67 -6.93
C ILE A 90 -2.93 9.87 -6.05
N PRO A 91 -4.15 9.70 -6.58
CA PRO A 91 -5.34 9.75 -5.76
C PRO A 91 -5.36 8.61 -4.73
N TYR A 92 -5.62 8.95 -3.47
CA TYR A 92 -5.68 8.00 -2.37
C TYR A 92 -6.67 8.48 -1.30
N PRO A 93 -7.49 7.60 -0.71
CA PRO A 93 -7.63 6.17 -1.02
C PRO A 93 -8.23 5.95 -2.41
N GLU A 94 -8.02 4.77 -2.99
CA GLU A 94 -8.41 4.48 -4.38
C GLU A 94 -9.92 4.60 -4.63
N ASP A 95 -10.73 4.27 -3.63
CA ASP A 95 -12.19 4.27 -3.66
C ASP A 95 -12.82 5.65 -3.42
N TYR A 96 -12.02 6.71 -3.37
CA TYR A 96 -12.55 8.06 -3.18
C TYR A 96 -13.47 8.46 -4.34
N VAL A 97 -14.58 9.12 -4.00
CA VAL A 97 -15.54 9.65 -4.97
C VAL A 97 -15.45 11.17 -4.96
N GLY A 98 -14.93 11.76 -6.03
CA GLY A 98 -14.84 13.21 -6.16
C GLY A 98 -13.82 13.66 -7.21
N ARG A 99 -13.81 14.96 -7.48
CA ARG A 99 -12.81 15.59 -8.36
C ARG A 99 -11.44 15.61 -7.70
N ASP A 100 -11.40 15.96 -6.42
CA ASP A 100 -10.17 16.13 -5.66
C ASP A 100 -10.04 15.02 -4.61
N PRO A 101 -8.89 14.33 -4.53
CA PRO A 101 -8.66 13.35 -3.48
C PRO A 101 -8.57 14.03 -2.10
N PRO A 102 -8.90 13.31 -1.02
CA PRO A 102 -8.75 13.82 0.33
C PRO A 102 -7.28 14.04 0.68
N VAL A 103 -7.01 15.06 1.51
CA VAL A 103 -5.67 15.32 2.04
C VAL A 103 -5.20 14.17 2.94
N LEU A 104 -3.90 13.87 2.90
CA LEU A 104 -3.30 12.87 3.78
C LEU A 104 -3.35 13.33 5.23
N LYS A 105 -3.80 12.41 6.09
CA LYS A 105 -3.72 12.54 7.55
C LYS A 105 -2.44 11.89 8.08
N ALA A 106 -2.27 11.89 9.39
CA ALA A 106 -1.18 11.15 10.01
C ALA A 106 -1.34 9.64 9.79
N TYR A 107 -0.23 8.95 9.53
CA TYR A 107 -0.13 7.51 9.42
C TYR A 107 0.95 7.01 10.38
N ASN A 108 0.66 5.93 11.10
CA ASN A 108 1.60 5.32 12.01
C ASN A 108 1.71 3.82 11.71
N ASN A 109 2.82 3.44 11.07
CA ASN A 109 3.12 2.05 10.70
C ASN A 109 1.94 1.36 9.98
N THR A 110 1.38 2.04 8.98
CA THR A 110 0.19 1.58 8.24
C THR A 110 0.60 1.08 6.86
N ASP A 111 0.01 -0.02 6.40
CA ASP A 111 0.26 -0.52 5.05
C ASP A 111 -0.62 0.22 4.04
N VAL A 112 -0.03 0.68 2.93
CA VAL A 112 -0.69 1.52 1.92
C VAL A 112 -0.56 0.90 0.53
N ILE A 113 -1.67 0.84 -0.21
CA ILE A 113 -1.70 0.44 -1.62
C ILE A 113 -2.02 1.68 -2.45
N LEU A 114 -1.15 1.98 -3.41
CA LEU A 114 -1.29 3.11 -4.33
C LEU A 114 -1.45 2.57 -5.75
N ARG A 115 -2.46 3.06 -6.47
CA ARG A 115 -2.61 2.79 -7.90
C ARG A 115 -2.27 4.02 -8.71
N LEU A 116 -1.36 3.86 -9.65
CA LEU A 116 -0.96 4.96 -10.53
C LEU A 116 -2.15 5.43 -11.39
N PRO A 117 -2.24 6.74 -11.69
CA PRO A 117 -3.22 7.27 -12.64
C PRO A 117 -3.10 6.62 -14.03
N GLN A 118 -4.18 6.69 -14.81
CA GLN A 118 -4.23 6.10 -16.15
C GLN A 118 -3.06 6.53 -17.04
N GLY A 119 -2.49 5.56 -17.76
CA GLY A 119 -1.39 5.79 -18.71
C GLY A 119 -0.01 5.97 -18.08
N LYS A 120 0.12 5.89 -16.75
CA LYS A 120 1.41 5.91 -16.04
C LYS A 120 1.85 4.49 -15.70
N LYS A 121 3.17 4.24 -15.71
CA LYS A 121 3.77 2.97 -15.29
C LYS A 121 4.90 3.24 -14.30
N ILE A 122 5.11 2.32 -13.34
CA ILE A 122 6.16 2.41 -12.32
C ILE A 122 7.55 2.56 -12.97
N ARG A 123 7.80 1.85 -14.07
CA ARG A 123 9.09 1.91 -14.80
C ARG A 123 9.46 3.32 -15.30
N ASP A 124 8.47 4.18 -15.53
CA ASP A 124 8.68 5.53 -16.06
C ASP A 124 8.82 6.57 -14.93
N ILE A 125 8.56 6.17 -13.68
CA ILE A 125 8.62 7.03 -12.50
C ILE A 125 10.03 6.96 -11.90
N LYS A 126 10.55 8.12 -11.51
CA LYS A 126 11.87 8.26 -10.89
C LYS A 126 11.80 8.49 -9.39
N TRP A 127 10.68 8.99 -8.88
CA TRP A 127 10.48 9.23 -7.46
C TRP A 127 9.01 9.09 -7.07
N LEU A 128 8.81 8.66 -5.82
CA LEU A 128 7.55 8.64 -5.08
C LEU A 128 7.79 9.45 -3.80
N SER A 129 6.94 10.42 -3.50
CA SER A 129 7.07 11.26 -2.30
C SER A 129 5.71 11.64 -1.74
N VAL A 130 5.68 11.98 -0.44
CA VAL A 130 4.61 12.80 0.11
C VAL A 130 4.97 14.26 -0.15
N TRP A 131 4.06 15.03 -0.75
CA TRP A 131 4.29 16.44 -1.06
C TRP A 131 3.03 17.26 -0.82
N CYS A 132 3.19 18.45 -0.24
CA CYS A 132 2.11 19.39 0.01
C CYS A 132 2.02 20.47 -1.08
N ARG A 133 0.89 20.53 -1.80
CA ARG A 133 0.68 21.47 -2.93
C ARG A 133 0.86 22.92 -2.52
N ARG A 134 0.54 23.27 -1.26
CA ARG A 134 0.68 24.65 -0.77
C ARG A 134 2.13 25.11 -0.61
N PHE A 135 3.11 24.22 -0.54
CA PHE A 135 4.52 24.60 -0.53
C PHE A 135 5.10 24.74 -1.94
N THR A 136 4.35 24.34 -2.97
CA THR A 136 4.72 24.50 -4.37
C THR A 136 4.50 25.94 -4.88
N VAL A 137 3.62 26.73 -4.25
CA VAL A 137 3.23 28.07 -4.72
C VAL A 137 4.21 29.21 -4.39
N SER A 138 5.51 28.92 -4.24
CA SER A 138 6.53 29.97 -4.08
C SER A 138 7.67 29.81 -5.08
N LYS A 139 7.48 30.29 -6.32
CA LYS A 139 8.52 30.93 -7.17
C LYS A 139 7.88 31.77 -8.29
N THR A 140 7.19 32.85 -7.93
CA THR A 140 7.05 34.01 -8.84
C THR A 140 6.90 35.27 -8.00
N LYS A 141 8.02 35.97 -7.81
CA LYS A 141 8.04 37.43 -7.85
C LYS A 141 9.02 37.83 -8.92
#